data_AF-A0A3N2MIT5-F1
#
_entry.id   AF-A0A3N2MIT5-F1
#
_cell.length_a   1.000
_cell.length_b   1.000
_cell.length_c   1.000
_cell.angle_alpha   90.00
_cell.angle_beta   90.00
_cell.angle_gamma   90.00
#
_symmetry.space_group_name_H-M   'P 1'
#
loop_
_entity.id
_entity.type
_entity.pdbx_description
1 polymer ?
#
loop_
_entity_poly.entity_id
_entity_poly.type
_entity_poly.pdbx_seq_one_letter_code
_entity_poly.pdbx_strand_id
1 'polypeptide(L)' 'MPKKGQYVFRLKRGYWRICIVTEVFSNDTCSGYGIKTCDNEPSFPYADRNGAVRRVYDLNGWKIPKGL' A
#
# COMPACT_ATOMS: atom_id res chain seq x y z
N MET A 1 -3.92 11.67 -3.33
CA MET A 1 -3.74 10.40 -4.06
C MET A 1 -2.33 9.88 -3.85
N PRO A 2 -2.11 8.56 -3.85
CA PRO A 2 -0.77 7.98 -3.89
C PRO A 2 0.02 8.49 -5.12
N LYS A 3 1.35 8.53 -5.01
CA LYS A 3 2.24 8.85 -6.13
C LYS A 3 2.70 7.58 -6.84
N LYS A 4 3.06 7.68 -8.13
CA LYS A 4 3.75 6.58 -8.82
C LYS A 4 5.04 6.23 -8.06
N GLY A 5 5.30 4.93 -7.89
CA GLY A 5 6.41 4.41 -7.09
C GLY A 5 6.13 4.32 -5.58
N GLN A 6 5.02 4.87 -5.09
CA GLN A 6 4.66 4.77 -3.68
C GLN A 6 4.19 3.35 -3.34
N TYR A 7 4.61 2.84 -2.20
CA TYR A 7 4.09 1.59 -1.65
C TYR A 7 2.75 1.81 -0.94
N VAL A 8 1.85 0.84 -1.06
CA VAL A 8 0.53 0.81 -0.42
C VAL A 8 0.22 -0.62 0.01
N PHE A 9 -0.85 -0.84 0.77
CA PHE A 9 -1.36 -2.17 1.08
C PHE A 9 -2.80 -2.32 0.62
N ARG A 10 -3.19 -3.55 0.23
CA ARG A 10 -4.58 -3.88 -0.14
C ARG A 10 -5.03 -5.17 0.53
N LEU A 11 -6.30 -5.28 0.88
CA LEU A 11 -6.87 -6.53 1.36
C LEU A 11 -7.15 -7.48 0.18
N LYS A 12 -6.65 -8.72 0.25
CA LYS A 12 -6.92 -9.78 -0.72
C LYS A 12 -7.05 -11.12 -0.01
N ARG A 13 -8.24 -11.73 -0.06
CA ARG A 13 -8.53 -13.06 0.52
C ARG A 13 -8.11 -13.19 2.00
N GLY A 14 -8.42 -12.19 2.83
CA GLY A 14 -8.09 -12.22 4.26
C GLY A 14 -6.64 -11.84 4.62
N TYR A 15 -5.85 -11.37 3.65
CA TYR A 15 -4.48 -10.91 3.88
C TYR A 15 -4.28 -9.49 3.32
N TRP A 16 -3.60 -8.63 4.08
CA TRP A 16 -3.05 -7.37 3.60
C TRP A 16 -1.78 -7.66 2.80
N ARG A 17 -1.77 -7.28 1.52
CA ARG A 17 -0.63 -7.44 0.62
C ARG A 17 -0.02 -6.11 0.28
N ILE A 18 1.31 -6.04 0.33
CA ILE A 18 2.06 -4.87 -0.11
C ILE A 18 2.03 -4.77 -1.63
N CYS A 19 1.78 -3.57 -2.13
CA CYS A 19 1.72 -3.25 -3.54
C CYS A 19 2.51 -1.98 -3.81
N ILE A 20 2.96 -1.79 -5.05
CA ILE A 20 3.56 -0.55 -5.54
C ILE A 20 2.61 0.10 -6.54
N VAL A 21 2.49 1.42 -6.47
CA VAL A 21 1.70 2.22 -7.40
C VAL A 21 2.46 2.32 -8.72
N THR A 22 1.87 1.79 -9.79
CA THR A 22 2.51 1.74 -11.13
C THR A 22 2.11 2.93 -12.00
N GLU A 23 0.93 3.48 -11.77
CA GLU A 23 0.36 4.60 -12.52
C GLU A 23 -0.60 5.39 -11.64
N VAL A 24 -0.74 6.68 -11.93
CA VAL A 24 -1.73 7.57 -11.31
C VAL A 24 -2.41 8.29 -12.48
N PHE A 25 -3.73 8.29 -12.51
CA PHE A 25 -4.51 8.88 -13.60
C PHE A 25 -5.63 9.76 -13.03
N SER A 26 -5.91 10.85 -13.73
CA SER A 26 -7.00 11.77 -13.42
C SER A 26 -7.58 12.30 -14.71
N ASN A 27 -8.90 12.25 -14.85
CA ASN A 27 -9.67 12.90 -15.91
C ASN A 27 -10.85 13.66 -15.29
N ASP A 28 -11.69 14.29 -16.12
CA ASP A 28 -12.80 15.15 -15.68
C ASP A 28 -13.88 14.43 -14.86
N THR A 29 -13.91 13.09 -14.88
CA THR A 29 -14.96 12.27 -14.25
C THR A 29 -14.44 11.30 -13.20
N CYS A 30 -13.15 10.95 -13.23
CA CYS A 30 -12.56 10.02 -12.29
C CYS A 30 -11.07 10.27 -12.09
N SER A 31 -10.62 9.94 -10.88
CA SER A 31 -9.21 9.86 -10.56
C SER A 31 -8.94 8.52 -9.89
N GLY A 32 -7.85 7.86 -10.28
CA GLY A 32 -7.44 6.59 -9.71
C GLY A 32 -5.94 6.35 -9.79
N TYR A 33 -5.55 5.14 -9.42
CA TYR A 33 -4.18 4.68 -9.53
C TYR A 33 -4.16 3.16 -9.72
N GLY A 34 -3.23 2.68 -10.55
CA GLY A 34 -2.96 1.26 -10.72
C GLY A 34 -1.95 0.78 -9.69
N ILE A 35 -2.09 -0.49 -9.27
CA ILE A 35 -1.20 -1.12 -8.30
C ILE A 35 -0.74 -2.49 -8.79
N LYS A 36 0.53 -2.81 -8.52
CA LYS A 36 1.11 -4.15 -8.71
C LYS A 36 1.51 -4.72 -7.36
N THR A 37 1.13 -5.98 -7.07
CA THR A 37 1.57 -6.66 -5.84
C THR A 37 3.09 -6.87 -5.88
N CYS A 38 3.75 -6.66 -4.74
CA CYS A 38 5.17 -6.89 -4.58
C CYS A 38 5.39 -8.34 -4.13
N ASP A 39 5.91 -9.21 -5.01
CA ASP A 39 6.05 -10.64 -4.71
C ASP A 39 7.14 -10.94 -3.65
N ASN A 40 8.10 -10.02 -3.48
CA ASN A 40 9.17 -10.13 -2.47
C ASN A 40 8.77 -9.55 -1.10
N GLU A 41 7.52 -9.15 -0.90
CA GLU A 41 7.03 -8.57 0.34
C GLU A 41 6.14 -9.54 1.12
N PRO A 42 6.18 -9.53 2.46
CA PRO A 42 5.32 -10.38 3.26
C PRO A 42 3.84 -10.03 3.04
N SER A 43 2.99 -11.04 3.23
CA SER A 43 1.56 -10.85 3.38
C SER A 43 1.21 -10.89 4.86
N PHE A 44 0.39 -9.95 5.31
CA PHE A 44 -0.03 -9.86 6.71
C PHE A 44 -1.45 -10.40 6.84
N PRO A 45 -1.77 -11.24 7.84
CA PRO A 45 -3.14 -11.69 8.06
C PRO A 45 -4.06 -10.49 8.35
N TYR A 46 -5.38 -10.64 8.10
CA TYR A 46 -6.35 -9.56 8.28
C TYR A 46 -6.27 -8.87 9.66
N ALA A 47 -6.04 -9.67 10.71
CA ALA A 47 -5.88 -9.20 12.09
C ALA A 47 -4.62 -8.35 12.30
N ASP A 48 -3.57 -8.54 11.48
CA ASP A 48 -2.33 -7.77 11.54
C ASP A 48 -2.31 -6.63 10.52
N ARG A 49 -3.28 -5.73 10.65
CA ARG A 49 -3.31 -4.52 9.82
C ARG A 49 -2.13 -3.59 10.14
N ASN A 50 -1.71 -3.51 11.40
CA ASN A 50 -0.64 -2.59 11.82
C ASN A 50 0.73 -3.02 11.27
N GLY A 51 1.01 -4.33 11.16
CA GLY A 51 2.21 -4.82 10.49
C GLY A 51 2.28 -4.36 9.02
N ALA A 52 1.16 -4.48 8.29
CA ALA A 52 1.08 -4.00 6.91
C ALA A 52 1.26 -2.48 6.80
N VAL A 53 0.67 -1.71 7.72
CA VAL A 53 0.84 -0.24 7.77
C VAL A 53 2.30 0.12 8.02
N ARG A 54 2.94 -0.46 9.06
CA ARG A 54 4.35 -0.19 9.38
C ARG A 54 5.25 -0.49 8.19
N ARG A 55 5.06 -1.64 7.53
CA ARG A 55 5.87 -2.01 6.37
C ARG A 55 5.73 -1.01 5.21
N VAL A 56 4.52 -0.52 4.94
CA VAL A 56 4.30 0.54 3.94
C VAL A 56 5.00 1.84 4.31
N TYR A 57 4.99 2.23 5.59
CA TYR A 57 5.68 3.43 6.05
C TYR A 57 7.20 3.29 5.89
N ASP A 58 7.76 2.14 6.27
CA ASP A 58 9.18 1.84 6.13
C ASP A 58 9.62 1.90 4.66
N LEU A 59 8.89 1.24 3.77
CA LEU A 59 9.19 1.19 2.33
C LEU A 59 9.11 2.56 1.66
N ASN A 60 8.24 3.45 2.14
CA ASN A 60 8.13 4.81 1.62
C ASN A 60 9.06 5.81 2.33
N GLY A 61 9.81 5.39 3.36
CA GLY A 61 10.65 6.29 4.16
C GLY A 61 9.84 7.31 4.97
N TRP A 62 8.62 6.96 5.38
CA TRP A 62 7.74 7.86 6.13
C TRP A 62 7.91 7.70 7.65
N LYS A 63 7.61 8.78 8.37
CA LYS A 63 7.57 8.74 9.83
C LYS A 63 6.34 7.96 10.31
N ILE A 64 6.57 6.89 11.07
CA ILE A 64 5.50 6.09 11.68
C ILE A 64 4.73 6.96 12.71
N PRO A 65 3.39 7.04 12.64
CA PRO A 65 2.58 7.75 13.61
C PRO A 65 2.71 7.14 15.00
N LYS A 66 2.64 7.97 16.05
CA LYS A 66 2.60 7.48 17.43
C LYS A 66 1.28 6.70 17.64
N GLY A 67 1.37 5.49 18.21
CA GLY A 67 0.20 4.65 18.50
C GLY A 67 -0.17 3.63 17.41
N LEU A 68 0.71 3.43 16.43
CA LEU A 68 0.66 2.32 15.46
C LEU A 68 1.49 1.13 15.94
#